data_AF-N8YFC7-F1
#
_entry.id   AF-N8YFC7-F1
#
_cell.length_a   1.000
_cell.length_b   1.000
_cell.length_c   1.000
_cell.angle_alpha   90.00
_cell.angle_beta   90.00
_cell.angle_gamma   90.00
#
_symmetry.space_group_name_H-M   'P 1'
#
loop_
_entity.id
_entity.type
_entity.pdbx_description
1 polymer ?
#
loop_
_entity_poly.entity_id
_entity_poly.type
_entity_poly.pdbx_seq_one_letter_code
_entity_poly.pdbx_strand_id
1 'polypeptide(L)' 'MTIEEPITAERLLNVLLQMPDDFYEEERTDEPPQEREEF' A
#
# COMPACT_ATOMS: atom_id res chain seq x y z
N MET A 1 -23.27 12.74 8.61
CA MET A 1 -21.91 12.58 8.07
C MET A 1 -20.95 12.79 9.23
N THR A 2 -20.30 11.73 9.72
CA THR A 2 -19.19 11.89 10.65
C THR A 2 -18.02 12.42 9.87
N ILE A 3 -17.46 13.55 10.30
CA ILE A 3 -16.21 14.08 9.76
C ILE A 3 -15.14 13.10 10.23
N GLU A 4 -14.57 12.32 9.30
CA GLU A 4 -13.41 11.49 9.62
C GLU A 4 -12.25 12.43 9.96
N GLU A 5 -11.70 12.28 11.16
CA GLU A 5 -10.51 13.02 11.54
C GLU A 5 -9.35 12.65 10.59
N PRO A 6 -8.59 13.65 10.10
CA PRO A 6 -7.44 13.37 9.26
C PRO A 6 -6.42 12.53 10.03
N ILE A 7 -5.94 11.46 9.40
CA ILE A 7 -4.85 10.63 9.95
C ILE A 7 -3.55 11.44 9.93
N THR A 8 -2.86 11.48 11.07
CA THR A 8 -1.50 12.02 11.15
C THR A 8 -0.49 10.99 10.64
N ALA A 9 0.65 11.46 10.14
CA ALA A 9 1.74 10.58 9.70
C ALA A 9 2.22 9.66 10.84
N GLU A 10 2.27 10.15 12.07
CA GLU A 10 2.64 9.37 13.26
C GLU A 10 1.64 8.24 13.54
N ARG A 11 0.34 8.52 13.40
CA ARG A 11 -0.70 7.50 13.57
C ARG A 11 -0.60 6.43 12.48
N LEU A 12 -0.31 6.83 11.24
CA LEU A 12 -0.09 5.90 10.13
C LEU A 12 1.13 5.02 10.39
N LEU A 13 2.27 5.61 10.75
CA LEU A 13 3.51 4.89 11.04
C LEU A 13 3.33 3.86 12.17
N ASN A 14 2.62 4.22 13.25
CA ASN A 14 2.34 3.29 14.34
C ASN A 14 1.51 2.06 13.92
N VAL A 15 0.64 2.21 12.93
CA VAL A 15 -0.11 1.06 12.37
C VAL A 15 0.79 0.22 11.48
N LEU A 16 1.62 0.86 10.64
CA LEU A 16 2.56 0.15 9.77
C LEU A 16 3.60 -0.66 10.55
N LEU A 17 4.01 -0.19 11.74
CA LEU A 17 4.90 -0.93 12.65
C LEU A 17 4.29 -2.24 13.19
N GLN A 18 2.97 -2.43 13.07
CA GLN A 18 2.30 -3.67 13.46
C GLN A 18 2.26 -4.69 12.31
N MET A 19 2.74 -4.33 11.12
CA MET A 19 2.81 -5.25 10.00
C MET A 19 3.80 -6.38 10.29
N PRO A 20 3.52 -7.60 9.83
CA PRO A 20 4.46 -8.72 9.93
C PRO A 20 5.79 -8.40 9.23
N ASP A 21 6.90 -8.87 9.81
CA ASP A 21 8.24 -8.69 9.24
C ASP A 21 8.38 -9.39 7.88
N ASP A 22 7.61 -10.45 7.67
CA ASP A 22 7.61 -11.28 6.46
C ASP A 22 6.75 -10.71 5.31
N PHE A 23 6.07 -9.59 5.51
CA PHE A 23 5.11 -9.04 4.55
C PHE A 23 5.73 -8.73 3.17
N TYR A 24 7.03 -8.39 3.13
CA TYR A 24 7.77 -8.12 1.90
C TYR A 24 8.83 -9.20 1.59
N GLU A 25 8.67 -10.41 2.12
CA GLU A 25 9.58 -11.53 1.81
C GLU A 25 9.48 -12.00 0.36
N GLU A 26 8.32 -11.84 -0.28
CA GLU A 26 8.15 -12.18 -1.68
C GLU A 26 8.80 -11.15 -2.60
N GLU A 27 9.63 -11.64 -3.53
CA GLU A 27 10.26 -10.81 -4.53
C GLU A 27 9.19 -10.22 -5.46
N ARG A 28 9.13 -8.89 -5.53
CA ARG A 28 8.23 -8.20 -6.45
C ARG A 28 8.81 -8.25 -7.85
N THR A 29 8.10 -8.89 -8.76
CA THR A 29 8.42 -8.84 -10.19
C THR A 29 7.83 -7.57 -10.79
N ASP A 30 8.70 -6.67 -11.28
CA ASP A 30 8.28 -5.53 -12.10
C ASP A 30 7.98 -6.01 -13.52
N GLU A 31 6.75 -6.48 -13.74
CA GLU A 31 6.29 -6.88 -15.07
C GLU A 31 6.07 -5.66 -15.97
N PRO A 32 6.39 -5.76 -17.28
CA PRO A 32 6.06 -4.71 -18.22
C PRO A 32 4.54 -4.53 -18.32
N PRO A 33 4.06 -3.31 -18.61
CA PRO A 33 2.63 -3.09 -18.88
C PRO A 33 2.11 -4.00 -19.97
N GLN A 34 0.86 -4.48 -19.83
CA GLN A 34 0.21 -5.29 -20.86
C GLN A 34 -0.10 -4.45 -22.11
N GLU A 35 -0.11 -5.11 -23.28
CA GLU A 35 -0.60 -4.49 -24.51
C GLU A 35 -2.07 -4.09 -24.34
N ARG A 36 -2.43 -2.89 -24.79
CA ARG A 36 -3.81 -2.38 -24.76
C ARG A 36 -4.41 -2.55 -26.14
N GLU A 37 -5.64 -3.05 -26.22
CA GLU A 37 -6.40 -3.01 -27.47
C GLU A 37 -6.68 -1.55 -27.84
N GLU A 38 -6.34 -1.17 -29.08
CA GLU A 38 -6.76 0.10 -29.67
C GLU A 38 -8.22 -0.05 -30.10
N PHE A 39 -9.14 0.70 -29.47
CA PHE A 39 -10.57 0.73 -29.81
C PHE A 39 -10.87 1.68 -30.97
#